data_AF-A0A420MSL1-F1
#
_entry.id   AF-A0A420MSL1-F1
#
_cell.length_a   1.000
_cell.length_b   1.000
_cell.length_c   1.000
_cell.angle_alpha   90.00
_cell.angle_beta   90.00
_cell.angle_gamma   90.00
#
_symmetry.space_group_name_H-M   'P 1'
#
loop_
_entity.id
_entity.type
_entity.pdbx_description
1 polymer ?
#
loop_
_entity_poly.entity_id
_entity_poly.type
_entity_poly.pdbx_seq_one_letter_code
_entity_poly.pdbx_strand_id
1 'polypeptide(L)'
;MVTEAERWMTDGEQGHGPVWPTKEETDASFNYGIEKTVATIAQQVRETGHSKLSAVFATHNSISVGLGLDLLQKHGLARRNDENEKLVVSKEIAGSFAFTQLYGKLRFLRSRDDNASD
;
A
#
# COMPACT_ATOMS: atom_id res chain seq x y z
N MET A 1 -14.10 12.03 -3.47
CA MET A 1 -13.43 13.02 -4.35
C MET A 1 -14.42 14.02 -4.93
N VAL A 2 -15.65 13.60 -5.27
CA VAL A 2 -16.73 14.50 -5.77
C VAL A 2 -16.89 15.76 -4.92
N THR A 3 -17.07 15.62 -3.61
CA THR A 3 -17.29 16.77 -2.70
C THR A 3 -16.13 17.76 -2.64
N GLU A 4 -14.88 17.30 -2.76
CA GLU A 4 -13.72 18.19 -2.68
C GLU A 4 -13.51 18.96 -4.00
N ALA A 5 -13.74 18.28 -5.13
CA ALA A 5 -13.74 18.94 -6.43
C ALA A 5 -14.88 19.98 -6.55
N GLU A 6 -16.07 19.67 -6.01
CA GLU A 6 -17.20 20.60 -5.96
C GLU A 6 -16.91 21.81 -5.07
N ARG A 7 -16.28 21.61 -3.91
CA ARG A 7 -15.86 22.70 -3.01
C ARG A 7 -14.87 23.63 -3.69
N TRP A 8 -13.83 23.08 -4.32
CA TRP A 8 -12.84 23.86 -5.05
C TRP A 8 -13.47 24.78 -6.12
N MET A 9 -14.47 24.29 -6.84
CA MET A 9 -15.20 25.10 -7.83
C MET A 9 -16.08 26.17 -7.18
N THR A 10 -16.67 25.87 -6.04
CA THR A 10 -17.60 26.78 -5.34
C THR A 10 -16.87 27.94 -4.68
N ASP A 11 -15.67 27.70 -4.14
CA ASP A 11 -14.88 28.70 -3.42
C ASP A 11 -14.19 29.71 -4.36
N GLY A 12 -14.34 29.56 -5.69
CA GLY A 12 -13.81 30.49 -6.69
C GLY A 12 -12.30 30.42 -6.88
N GLU A 13 -11.68 29.33 -6.42
CA GLU A 13 -10.24 29.11 -6.51
C GLU A 13 -9.79 28.90 -7.96
N GLN A 14 -8.59 29.40 -8.31
CA GLN A 14 -8.04 29.28 -9.67
C GLN A 14 -7.01 28.14 -9.77
N GLY A 15 -7.00 27.46 -10.91
CA GLY A 15 -6.00 26.44 -11.24
C GLY A 15 -6.46 25.00 -10.95
N HIS A 16 -5.49 24.08 -10.90
CA HIS A 16 -5.74 22.67 -10.64
C HIS A 16 -6.26 22.47 -9.22
N GLY A 17 -7.35 21.71 -9.09
CA GLY A 17 -7.92 21.37 -7.79
C GLY A 17 -6.99 20.52 -6.93
N PRO A 18 -7.25 20.43 -5.62
CA PRO A 18 -6.39 19.75 -4.65
C PRO A 18 -6.48 18.22 -4.75
N VAL A 19 -7.36 17.69 -5.60
CA VAL A 19 -7.57 16.26 -5.82
C VAL A 19 -7.44 15.93 -7.30
N TRP A 20 -6.98 14.72 -7.59
CA TRP A 20 -6.91 14.24 -8.96
C TRP A 20 -8.31 14.15 -9.58
N PRO A 21 -8.50 14.64 -10.82
CA PRO A 21 -9.81 14.69 -11.45
C PRO A 21 -10.31 13.29 -11.86
N THR A 22 -9.41 12.33 -12.07
CA THR A 22 -9.77 10.96 -12.43
C THR A 22 -9.35 9.92 -11.38
N LYS A 23 -10.03 8.78 -11.43
CA LYS A 23 -9.68 7.62 -10.60
C LYS A 23 -8.30 7.10 -10.97
N GLU A 24 -7.98 7.07 -12.26
CA GLU A 24 -6.75 6.52 -12.81
C GLU A 24 -5.54 7.33 -12.34
N GLU A 25 -5.64 8.66 -12.31
CA GLU A 25 -4.61 9.53 -11.75
C GLU A 25 -4.47 9.36 -10.23
N THR A 26 -5.58 9.15 -9.53
CA THR A 26 -5.55 8.83 -8.09
C THR A 26 -4.84 7.52 -7.82
N ASP A 27 -5.16 6.47 -8.59
CA ASP A 27 -4.52 5.17 -8.48
C ASP A 27 -3.02 5.26 -8.82
N ALA A 28 -2.65 6.03 -9.85
CA ALA A 28 -1.26 6.26 -10.22
C ALA A 28 -0.49 7.00 -9.10
N SER A 29 -1.08 8.05 -8.53
CA SER A 29 -0.51 8.77 -7.40
C SER A 29 -0.36 7.88 -6.16
N PHE A 30 -1.34 7.03 -5.86
CA PHE A 30 -1.29 6.09 -4.74
C PHE A 30 -0.17 5.06 -4.95
N ASN A 31 -0.10 4.45 -6.13
CA ASN A 31 0.92 3.45 -6.48
C ASN A 31 2.33 4.04 -6.44
N TYR A 32 2.52 5.27 -6.95
CA TYR A 32 3.78 6.00 -6.80
C TYR A 32 4.15 6.23 -5.32
N GLY A 33 3.16 6.51 -4.47
CA GLY A 33 3.34 6.58 -3.03
C GLY A 33 3.85 5.27 -2.41
N ILE A 34 3.30 4.12 -2.85
CA ILE A 34 3.80 2.78 -2.44
C ILE A 34 5.26 2.61 -2.86
N GLU A 35 5.56 2.87 -4.13
CA GLU A 35 6.91 2.74 -4.68
C GLU A 35 7.94 3.55 -3.90
N LYS A 36 7.65 4.84 -3.69
CA LYS A 36 8.55 5.73 -2.93
C LYS A 36 8.73 5.28 -1.49
N THR A 37 7.65 4.92 -0.82
CA THR A 37 7.69 4.49 0.58
C THR A 37 8.52 3.21 0.73
N VAL A 38 8.27 2.18 -0.10
CA VAL A 38 9.02 0.92 -0.05
C VAL A 38 10.50 1.16 -0.38
N ALA A 39 10.80 1.96 -1.40
CA ALA A 39 12.17 2.29 -1.76
C ALA A 39 12.91 3.01 -0.61
N THR A 40 12.26 3.96 0.07
CA THR A 40 12.81 4.67 1.22
C THR A 40 13.03 3.75 2.41
N ILE A 41 12.06 2.90 2.75
CA ILE A 41 12.22 1.89 3.82
C ILE A 41 13.40 0.96 3.49
N ALA A 42 13.48 0.47 2.26
CA ALA A 42 14.56 -0.40 1.82
C ALA A 42 15.92 0.29 1.93
N GLN A 43 16.00 1.58 1.58
CA GLN A 43 17.21 2.37 1.74
C GLN A 43 17.61 2.49 3.21
N GLN A 44 16.67 2.85 4.09
CA GLN A 44 16.94 2.97 5.53
C GLN A 44 17.42 1.66 6.15
N VAL A 45 16.81 0.54 5.77
CA VAL A 45 17.23 -0.79 6.23
C VAL A 45 18.63 -1.13 5.74
N ARG A 46 18.97 -0.86 4.47
CA ARG A 46 20.33 -1.08 3.95
C ARG A 46 21.38 -0.23 4.66
N GLU A 47 21.06 1.01 4.99
CA GLU A 47 22.00 1.95 5.59
C GLU A 47 22.15 1.77 7.11
N THR A 48 21.07 1.42 7.80
CA THR A 48 21.02 1.48 9.28
C THR A 48 20.59 0.17 9.94
N GLY A 49 20.22 -0.84 9.15
CA GLY A 49 19.73 -2.13 9.66
C GLY A 49 18.28 -2.13 10.15
N HIS A 50 17.59 -0.99 10.11
CA HIS A 50 16.18 -0.90 10.50
C HIS A 50 15.46 0.21 9.74
N SER A 51 14.11 0.14 9.69
CA SER A 51 13.30 1.25 9.19
C SER A 51 13.11 2.31 10.27
N LYS A 52 13.05 3.59 9.87
CA LYS A 52 12.55 4.70 10.72
C LYS A 52 11.13 5.11 10.34
N LEU A 53 10.68 4.70 9.16
CA LEU A 53 9.34 4.97 8.65
C LEU A 53 8.48 3.71 8.79
N SER A 54 7.22 3.90 9.20
CA SER A 54 6.20 2.86 9.11
C SER A 54 5.04 3.35 8.26
N ALA A 55 4.46 2.45 7.46
CA ALA A 55 3.40 2.80 6.53
C ALA A 55 2.26 1.78 6.55
N VAL A 56 1.04 2.31 6.52
CA VAL A 56 -0.20 1.55 6.39
C VAL A 56 -0.88 1.97 5.10
N PHE A 57 -0.97 1.04 4.15
CA PHE A 57 -1.62 1.25 2.87
C PHE A 57 -3.08 0.80 2.95
N ALA A 58 -3.97 1.77 3.13
CA ALA A 58 -5.41 1.53 3.22
C ALA A 58 -6.02 1.37 1.83
N THR A 59 -6.08 0.14 1.32
CA THR A 59 -6.62 -0.15 -0.01
C THR A 59 -7.24 -1.54 -0.10
N HIS A 60 -8.23 -1.67 -0.96
CA HIS A 60 -8.83 -2.95 -1.38
C HIS A 60 -8.55 -3.24 -2.86
N ASN A 61 -7.78 -2.37 -3.52
CA ASN A 61 -7.39 -2.54 -4.92
C ASN A 61 -6.29 -3.61 -4.99
N SER A 62 -6.62 -4.78 -5.51
CA SER A 62 -5.70 -5.92 -5.60
C SER A 62 -4.46 -5.61 -6.44
N ILE A 63 -4.55 -4.72 -7.42
CA ILE A 63 -3.41 -4.30 -8.25
C ILE A 63 -2.39 -3.55 -7.39
N SER A 64 -2.85 -2.58 -6.58
CA SER A 64 -1.98 -1.82 -5.67
C SER A 64 -1.38 -2.69 -4.57
N VAL A 65 -2.15 -3.67 -4.06
CA VAL A 65 -1.64 -4.65 -3.09
C VAL A 65 -0.53 -5.50 -3.72
N GLY A 66 -0.78 -6.06 -4.91
CA GLY A 66 0.19 -6.86 -5.66
C GLY A 66 1.49 -6.08 -5.91
N LEU A 67 1.37 -4.83 -6.37
CA LEU A 67 2.51 -3.93 -6.57
C LEU A 67 3.38 -3.80 -5.31
N GLY A 68 2.78 -3.56 -4.14
CA GLY A 68 3.55 -3.45 -2.91
C GLY A 68 4.26 -4.75 -2.52
N LEU A 69 3.61 -5.90 -2.69
CA LEU A 69 4.23 -7.21 -2.43
C LEU A 69 5.40 -7.51 -3.38
N ASP A 70 5.27 -7.12 -4.65
CA ASP A 70 6.32 -7.26 -5.65
C ASP A 70 7.51 -6.33 -5.36
N LEU A 71 7.24 -5.09 -4.93
CA LEU A 71 8.28 -4.14 -4.53
C LEU A 71 9.05 -4.62 -3.29
N LEU A 72 8.36 -5.18 -2.29
CA LEU A 72 9.02 -5.76 -1.11
C LEU A 72 10.01 -6.87 -1.52
N GLN A 73 9.61 -7.77 -2.41
CA GLN A 73 10.50 -8.80 -2.96
C GLN A 73 11.66 -8.20 -3.74
N LYS A 74 11.36 -7.29 -4.67
CA LYS A 74 12.36 -6.61 -5.51
C LYS A 74 13.44 -5.92 -4.68
N HIS A 75 13.08 -5.35 -3.53
CA HIS A 75 13.99 -4.65 -2.64
C HIS A 75 14.65 -5.55 -1.57
N GLY A 76 14.42 -6.87 -1.60
CA GLY A 76 14.98 -7.82 -0.64
C GLY A 76 14.38 -7.71 0.77
N LEU A 77 13.23 -7.02 0.90
CA LEU A 77 12.49 -6.85 2.16
C LEU A 77 11.50 -7.97 2.41
N ALA A 78 11.27 -8.83 1.42
CA ALA A 78 10.51 -10.04 1.57
C ALA A 78 11.06 -11.13 0.65
N ARG A 79 10.86 -12.39 1.01
CA ARG A 79 11.24 -13.55 0.21
C ARG A 79 10.10 -14.55 0.15
N ARG A 80 9.98 -15.30 -0.94
CA ARG A 80 9.09 -16.45 -1.00
C ARG A 80 9.66 -17.57 -0.13
N ASN A 81 8.79 -18.25 0.60
CA ASN A 81 9.13 -19.49 1.27
C ASN A 81 8.87 -20.65 0.30
N ASP A 82 9.94 -21.39 -0.01
CA ASP A 82 9.94 -22.50 -0.97
C ASP A 82 9.02 -23.67 -0.53
N GLU A 83 8.67 -23.76 0.75
CA GLU A 83 7.84 -24.85 1.28
C GLU A 83 6.33 -24.61 1.10
N ASN A 84 5.88 -23.35 1.07
CA ASN A 84 4.46 -23.03 1.12
C ASN A 84 4.03 -21.84 0.25
N GLU A 85 4.91 -21.33 -0.61
CA GLU A 85 4.69 -20.19 -1.51
C GLU A 85 4.29 -18.88 -0.82
N LYS A 86 4.31 -18.83 0.52
CA LYS A 86 3.96 -17.62 1.26
C LYS A 86 5.12 -16.64 1.20
N LEU A 87 4.75 -15.36 1.15
CA LEU A 87 5.73 -14.29 1.25
C LEU A 87 6.09 -14.04 2.72
N VAL A 88 7.37 -14.16 3.05
CA VAL A 88 7.92 -13.91 4.38
C VAL A 88 8.61 -12.56 4.38
N VAL A 89 8.11 -11.65 5.20
CA VAL A 89 8.64 -10.31 5.39
C VAL A 89 9.91 -10.36 6.27
N SER A 90 10.90 -9.55 5.96
CA SER A 90 12.16 -9.49 6.71
C SER A 90 11.95 -8.93 8.11
N LYS A 91 12.80 -9.30 9.07
CA LYS A 91 12.66 -8.89 10.47
C LYS A 91 12.83 -7.38 10.64
N GLU A 92 13.63 -6.77 9.78
CA GLU A 92 14.01 -5.36 9.79
C GLU A 92 12.82 -4.44 9.45
N ILE A 93 11.79 -4.97 8.79
CA ILE A 93 10.58 -4.22 8.44
C ILE A 93 9.30 -4.81 9.04
N ALA A 94 9.42 -5.84 9.89
CA ALA A 94 8.28 -6.40 10.60
C ALA A 94 7.58 -5.29 11.42
N GLY A 95 6.28 -5.09 11.18
CA GLY A 95 5.50 -4.02 11.81
C GLY A 95 5.66 -2.63 11.19
N SER A 96 6.59 -2.43 10.26
CA SER A 96 6.78 -1.15 9.55
C SER A 96 5.97 -1.04 8.25
N PHE A 97 5.33 -2.11 7.81
CA PHE A 97 4.57 -2.15 6.58
C PHE A 97 3.29 -2.97 6.79
N ALA A 98 2.14 -2.41 6.44
CA ALA A 98 0.86 -3.11 6.49
C ALA A 98 -0.08 -2.67 5.37
N PHE A 99 -0.94 -3.58 4.92
CA PHE A 99 -2.14 -3.26 4.16
C PHE A 99 -3.36 -3.31 5.06
N THR A 100 -4.28 -2.37 4.87
CA THR A 100 -5.56 -2.36 5.61
C THR A 100 -6.72 -2.14 4.67
N GLN A 101 -7.90 -2.60 5.08
CA GLN A 101 -9.15 -2.32 4.39
C GLN A 101 -10.27 -2.03 5.39
N LEU A 102 -11.34 -1.42 4.90
CA LEU A 102 -12.55 -1.22 5.68
C LEU A 102 -13.29 -2.55 5.86
N TYR A 103 -13.84 -2.75 7.06
CA TYR A 103 -14.73 -3.87 7.33
C TYR A 103 -15.94 -3.83 6.37
N GLY A 104 -16.31 -5.00 5.83
CA GLY A 104 -17.41 -5.12 4.86
C GLY A 104 -17.03 -4.82 3.40
N LYS A 105 -15.81 -4.35 3.10
CA LYS A 105 -15.29 -4.33 1.72
C LYS A 105 -14.74 -5.71 1.30
N LEU A 106 -14.68 -5.91 -0.03
CA LEU A 106 -14.35 -7.17 -0.73
C LEU A 106 -13.37 -8.10 0.02
N ARG A 107 -13.62 -9.41 -0.03
CA ARG A 107 -12.97 -10.46 0.79
C ARG A 107 -11.48 -10.71 0.50
N PHE A 108 -10.82 -9.87 -0.32
CA PHE A 108 -9.49 -10.16 -0.88
C PHE A 108 -8.36 -10.14 0.16
N LEU A 109 -8.39 -9.23 1.13
CA LEU A 109 -7.37 -9.15 2.19
C LEU A 109 -7.71 -9.98 3.43
N ARG A 110 -8.78 -10.78 3.42
CA ARG A 110 -9.13 -11.64 4.54
C ARG A 110 -8.17 -12.84 4.53
N SER A 111 -7.61 -13.21 5.68
CA SER A 111 -6.75 -14.38 5.76
C SER A 111 -7.51 -15.61 5.26
N ARG A 112 -6.80 -16.51 4.59
CA ARG A 112 -7.33 -17.77 4.07
C ARG A 112 -7.41 -18.82 5.19
N ASP A 113 -7.86 -18.42 6.39
CA ASP A 113 -7.97 -19.26 7.59
C ASP A 113 -9.43 -19.42 8.06
N ASP A 114 -10.41 -19.32 7.15
CA ASP A 114 -11.81 -19.67 7.43
C ASP A 114 -12.05 -21.19 7.25
N ASN A 115 -11.10 -22.03 7.71
CA ASN A 115 -11.29 -23.49 7.86
C ASN A 115 -11.23 -23.89 9.34
N ALA A 116 -11.76 -23.04 10.21
CA ALA A 116 -12.28 -23.49 11.49
C ALA A 116 -13.59 -24.23 11.22
N SER A 117 -13.56 -25.51 11.54
CA SER A 117 -14.61 -26.51 11.38
C SER A 117 -15.98 -26.03 11.85
N ASP A 118 -17.01 -26.33 11.05
CA ASP A 118 -18.33 -26.79 11.53
C ASP A 118 -18.57 -28.18 10.92
#